data_AF-F3CFS6-F1
#
_entry.id   AF-F3CFS6-F1
#
_cell.length_a   1.000
_cell.length_b   1.000
_cell.length_c   1.000
_cell.angle_alpha   90.00
_cell.angle_beta   90.00
_cell.angle_gamma   90.00
#
_symmetry.space_group_name_H-M   'P 1'
#
loop_
_entity.id
_entity.type
_entity.pdbx_description
1 polymer ?
#
loop_
_entity_poly.entity_id
_entity_poly.type
_entity_poly.pdbx_seq_one_letter_code
_entity_poly.pdbx_strand_id
1 'polypeptide(L)'
;KSRATHPGQAWAQPLGQSPSDRPEEGFHAQLEDQQGKFNLRNLLRNGQLEIGQLRSFERLCQMISISDVLCQSISQRVLGSYTRFSTPATGQVSGMFA
;
A
#
# COMPACT_ATOMS: atom_id res chain seq x y z
N LYS A 1 -7.89 25.17 -10.78
CA LYS A 1 -7.06 24.29 -11.63
C LYS A 1 -7.05 22.90 -10.99
N SER A 2 -7.57 21.88 -11.68
CA SER A 2 -7.52 20.49 -11.20
C SER A 2 -6.06 20.01 -11.15
N ARG A 3 -5.62 19.43 -10.03
CA ARG A 3 -4.32 18.73 -9.91
C ARG A 3 -4.56 17.26 -10.27
N ALA A 4 -4.66 16.98 -11.56
CA ALA A 4 -4.83 15.61 -12.05
C ALA A 4 -3.48 14.94 -12.30
N THR A 5 -3.29 13.75 -11.73
CA THR A 5 -2.16 12.86 -12.02
C THR A 5 -2.61 11.80 -13.02
N HIS A 6 -1.88 11.61 -14.12
CA HIS A 6 -2.21 10.58 -15.12
C HIS A 6 -0.97 9.97 -15.79
N PRO A 7 -1.04 8.72 -16.31
CA PRO A 7 0.11 8.01 -16.90
C PRO A 7 0.71 8.65 -18.17
N GLY A 8 0.04 9.62 -18.77
CA GLY A 8 0.55 10.34 -19.95
C GLY A 8 1.50 11.50 -19.62
N GLN A 9 1.77 11.76 -18.34
CA GLN A 9 2.63 12.86 -17.90
C GLN A 9 4.11 12.45 -17.92
N ALA A 10 4.99 13.46 -17.96
CA ALA A 10 6.44 13.25 -18.05
C ALA A 10 7.02 12.35 -16.94
N TRP A 11 6.45 12.38 -15.73
CA TRP A 11 6.91 11.55 -14.61
C TRP A 11 6.73 10.05 -14.87
N ALA A 12 5.76 9.64 -15.71
CA ALA A 12 5.48 8.23 -16.00
C ALA A 12 6.36 7.66 -17.12
N GLN A 13 7.15 8.50 -17.81
CA GLN A 13 8.11 8.06 -18.81
C GLN A 13 9.36 7.47 -18.11
N PRO A 14 9.99 6.42 -18.68
CA PRO A 14 11.21 5.89 -18.08
C PRO A 14 12.37 6.89 -18.18
N LEU A 15 13.21 6.92 -17.14
CA LEU A 15 14.37 7.78 -17.00
C LEU A 15 15.63 7.05 -17.51
N GLY A 16 16.57 7.81 -18.09
CA GLY A 16 17.87 7.30 -18.56
C GLY A 16 17.82 6.52 -19.87
N GLN A 17 16.95 6.94 -20.80
CA GLN A 17 16.94 6.46 -22.19
C GLN A 17 17.76 7.37 -23.11
N SER A 18 18.77 8.10 -22.61
CA SER A 18 19.57 8.96 -23.48
C SER A 18 20.37 8.07 -24.45
N PRO A 19 20.34 8.32 -25.77
CA PRO A 19 21.08 7.51 -26.75
C PRO A 19 22.60 7.53 -26.55
N SER A 20 23.11 8.41 -25.69
CA SER A 20 24.52 8.51 -25.29
C SER A 20 24.89 7.63 -24.09
N ASP A 21 23.91 7.07 -23.37
CA ASP A 21 24.18 6.16 -22.26
C ASP A 21 24.55 4.78 -22.81
N ARG A 22 25.74 4.29 -22.45
CA ARG A 22 26.11 2.91 -22.73
C ARG A 22 25.12 1.99 -21.99
N PRO A 23 24.58 0.94 -22.62
CA PRO A 23 23.57 0.06 -22.02
C PRO A 23 24.01 -0.57 -20.68
N GLU A 24 25.32 -0.65 -20.43
CA GLU A 24 25.90 -1.23 -19.21
C GLU A 24 26.35 -0.19 -18.17
N GLU A 25 26.32 1.11 -18.49
CA GLU A 25 26.73 2.21 -17.59
C GLU A 25 25.59 3.24 -17.34
N GLY A 26 24.41 3.04 -17.92
CA GLY A 26 23.26 3.95 -17.82
C GLY A 26 22.36 3.70 -16.60
N PHE A 27 21.85 4.77 -15.99
CA PHE A 27 20.86 4.70 -14.91
C PHE A 27 19.45 4.49 -15.48
N HIS A 28 18.86 3.32 -15.27
CA HIS A 28 17.49 3.05 -15.67
C HIS A 28 16.52 3.15 -14.48
N ALA A 29 15.52 4.02 -14.58
CA ALA A 29 14.49 4.15 -13.55
C ALA A 29 13.11 4.41 -14.13
N GLN A 30 12.08 4.10 -13.34
CA GLN A 30 10.69 4.38 -13.65
C GLN A 30 9.96 4.81 -12.38
N LEU A 31 9.06 5.78 -12.52
CA LEU A 31 8.17 6.19 -11.44
C LEU A 31 6.77 5.62 -11.71
N GLU A 32 6.16 5.07 -10.66
CA GLU A 32 4.80 4.53 -10.71
C GLU A 32 3.92 5.21 -9.65
N ASP A 33 2.69 5.51 -10.03
CA ASP A 33 1.69 5.94 -9.05
C ASP A 33 1.18 4.73 -8.24
N GLN A 34 1.49 4.71 -6.95
CA GLN A 34 0.99 3.68 -6.03
C GLN A 34 -0.43 3.96 -5.54
N GLN A 35 -0.98 5.16 -5.72
CA GLN A 35 -2.35 5.49 -5.31
C GLN A 35 -3.42 4.95 -6.25
N GLY A 36 -3.05 4.56 -7.48
CA GLY A 36 -3.95 3.84 -8.40
C GLY A 36 -4.23 2.38 -8.01
N LYS A 37 -3.54 1.85 -6.99
CA LYS A 37 -3.67 0.46 -6.52
C LYS A 37 -4.59 0.37 -5.30
N PHE A 38 -5.24 -0.77 -5.10
CA PHE A 38 -6.02 -1.01 -3.89
C PHE A 38 -5.11 -1.07 -2.66
N ASN A 39 -5.34 -0.19 -1.68
CA ASN A 39 -4.54 -0.15 -0.46
C ASN A 39 -5.10 -1.11 0.60
N LEU A 40 -4.36 -2.18 0.92
CA LEU A 40 -4.76 -3.19 1.92
C LEU A 40 -5.03 -2.60 3.32
N ARG A 41 -4.40 -1.47 3.69
CA ARG A 41 -4.71 -0.78 4.95
C ARG A 41 -6.18 -0.36 5.03
N ASN A 42 -6.81 -0.09 3.89
CA ASN A 42 -8.20 0.33 3.85
C ASN A 42 -9.18 -0.75 4.33
N LEU A 43 -8.75 -2.03 4.39
CA LEU A 43 -9.53 -3.09 5.03
C LEU A 43 -9.84 -2.77 6.50
N LEU A 44 -9.08 -1.87 7.12
CA LEU A 44 -9.27 -1.46 8.50
C LEU A 44 -9.57 0.03 8.61
N ARG A 45 -10.46 0.37 9.54
CA ARG A 45 -10.71 1.72 10.02
C ARG A 45 -10.83 1.68 11.53
N ASN A 46 -9.97 2.44 12.23
CA ASN A 46 -9.92 2.48 13.69
C ASN A 46 -9.79 1.08 14.34
N GLY A 47 -8.98 0.20 13.72
CA GLY A 47 -8.78 -1.18 14.19
C GLY A 47 -9.94 -2.13 13.95
N GLN A 48 -11.03 -1.69 13.32
CA GLN A 48 -12.17 -2.51 12.94
C GLN A 48 -12.18 -2.77 11.43
N LEU A 49 -12.72 -3.91 11.03
CA LEU A 49 -12.85 -4.26 9.61
C LEU A 49 -13.87 -3.32 8.92
N GLU A 50 -13.47 -2.71 7.81
CA GLU A 50 -14.36 -1.87 7.01
C GLU A 50 -14.99 -2.74 5.90
N ILE A 51 -16.29 -2.99 6.03
CA ILE A 51 -17.01 -3.97 5.19
C ILE A 51 -17.06 -3.53 3.72
N GLY A 52 -17.14 -2.22 3.43
CA GLY A 52 -17.14 -1.71 2.06
C GLY A 52 -15.82 -2.01 1.32
N GLN A 53 -14.70 -1.80 2.00
CA GLN A 53 -13.35 -2.07 1.51
C GLN A 53 -13.10 -3.58 1.41
N LEU A 54 -13.60 -4.38 2.35
CA LEU A 54 -13.55 -5.84 2.24
C LEU A 54 -14.23 -6.34 0.96
N ARG A 55 -15.47 -5.90 0.70
CA ARG A 55 -16.19 -6.32 -0.52
C ARG A 55 -15.51 -5.85 -1.80
N SER A 56 -14.90 -4.66 -1.77
CA SER A 56 -14.12 -4.13 -2.89
C SER A 56 -12.86 -4.97 -3.14
N PHE A 57 -12.19 -5.40 -2.07
CA PHE A 57 -11.03 -6.28 -2.14
C PHE A 57 -11.39 -7.68 -2.65
N GLU A 58 -12.46 -8.29 -2.14
CA GLU A 58 -12.98 -9.58 -2.62
C GLU A 58 -13.29 -9.54 -4.12
N ARG A 59 -13.97 -8.48 -4.58
CA ARG A 59 -14.23 -8.25 -6.00
C ARG A 59 -12.94 -8.13 -6.82
N LEU A 60 -11.95 -7.39 -6.31
CA LEU A 60 -10.65 -7.27 -6.97
C LEU A 60 -9.99 -8.65 -7.10
N CYS A 61 -9.95 -9.44 -6.03
CA CYS A 61 -9.39 -10.79 -6.03
C CYS A 61 -10.07 -11.68 -7.08
N GLN A 62 -11.40 -11.65 -7.15
CA GLN A 62 -12.16 -12.40 -8.17
C GLN A 62 -11.80 -11.96 -9.59
N MET A 63 -11.65 -10.66 -9.84
CA MET A 63 -11.28 -10.12 -11.16
C MET A 63 -9.89 -10.59 -11.64
N ILE A 64 -8.98 -10.87 -10.71
CA ILE A 64 -7.62 -11.36 -11.02
C ILE A 64 -7.46 -12.86 -10.72
N SER A 65 -8.56 -13.60 -10.62
CA SER A 65 -8.60 -15.05 -10.42
C SER A 65 -7.86 -15.54 -9.15
N ILE A 66 -7.84 -14.72 -8.10
CA ILE A 66 -7.40 -15.14 -6.77
C ILE A 66 -8.55 -15.89 -6.08
N SER A 67 -8.24 -17.07 -5.52
CA SER A 67 -9.23 -17.88 -4.80
C SER A 67 -9.74 -17.20 -3.53
N ASP A 68 -10.99 -17.48 -3.16
CA ASP A 68 -11.61 -16.94 -1.94
C ASP A 68 -10.80 -17.29 -0.69
N VAL A 69 -10.23 -18.49 -0.64
CA VAL A 69 -9.37 -18.93 0.47
C VAL A 69 -8.14 -18.04 0.61
N LEU A 70 -7.47 -17.68 -0.49
CA LEU A 70 -6.31 -16.81 -0.46
C LEU A 70 -6.70 -15.35 -0.13
N CYS A 71 -7.81 -14.87 -0.70
CA CYS A 71 -8.38 -13.56 -0.37
C CYS A 71 -8.64 -13.43 1.15
N GLN A 72 -9.32 -14.40 1.74
CA GLN A 72 -9.58 -14.44 3.18
C GLN A 72 -8.28 -14.51 3.99
N SER A 73 -7.31 -15.31 3.56
CA SER A 73 -6.00 -15.41 4.23
C SER A 73 -5.26 -14.06 4.24
N ILE A 74 -5.29 -13.33 3.13
CA ILE A 74 -4.71 -11.98 3.03
C ILE A 74 -5.41 -11.04 4.00
N SER A 75 -6.74 -10.97 3.99
CA SER A 75 -7.52 -10.11 4.89
C SER A 75 -7.21 -10.38 6.37
N GLN A 76 -7.12 -11.65 6.76
CA GLN A 76 -6.79 -12.05 8.12
C GLN A 76 -5.35 -11.70 8.51
N ARG A 77 -4.38 -11.88 7.61
CA ARG A 77 -2.98 -11.48 7.84
C ARG A 77 -2.84 -9.97 7.98
N VAL A 78 -3.57 -9.20 7.16
CA VAL A 78 -3.61 -7.74 7.28
C VAL A 78 -4.17 -7.34 8.64
N LEU A 79 -5.34 -7.85 9.04
CA LEU A 79 -5.92 -7.60 10.37
C LEU A 79 -4.94 -7.94 11.50
N GLY A 80 -4.35 -9.13 11.46
CA GLY A 80 -3.39 -9.61 12.45
C GLY A 80 -2.07 -8.81 12.49
N SER A 81 -1.70 -8.13 11.42
CA SER A 81 -0.52 -7.25 11.41
C SER A 81 -0.76 -5.98 12.23
N TYR A 82 -1.93 -5.36 12.13
CA TYR A 82 -2.24 -4.10 12.83
C TYR A 82 -2.59 -4.29 14.31
N THR A 83 -3.10 -5.47 14.70
CA THR A 83 -3.33 -5.78 16.13
C THR A 83 -2.01 -5.89 16.91
N ARG A 84 -0.94 -6.39 16.27
CA ARG A 84 0.41 -6.46 16.88
C ARG A 84 1.03 -5.09 17.17
N PHE A 85 0.66 -4.06 16.41
CA PHE A 85 1.17 -2.69 16.60
C PHE A 85 0.27 -1.82 17.48
N SER A 86 -0.86 -2.34 17.97
CA SER A 86 -1.83 -1.58 18.79
C SER A 86 -1.58 -1.71 20.30
N THR A 87 -0.45 -2.25 20.75
CA THR A 87 -0.08 -2.26 22.16
C THR A 87 0.22 -0.82 22.61
N PRO A 88 -0.55 -0.22 23.53
CA PRO A 88 -0.16 1.07 24.08
C PRO A 88 1.13 0.87 24.88
N ALA A 89 2.13 1.72 24.63
CA ALA A 89 3.25 1.86 25.55
C ALA A 89 2.67 2.37 26.87
N THR A 90 2.53 1.49 27.87
CA THR A 90 2.19 1.86 29.24
C THR A 90 3.37 2.66 29.81
N GLY A 91 3.41 3.95 29.52
CA GLY A 91 4.30 4.90 30.16
C GLY A 91 3.84 5.15 31.59
N GLN A 92 4.09 4.20 32.50
CA GLN A 92 4.16 4.51 33.93
C GLN A 92 5.45 5.31 34.17
N VAL A 93 5.38 6.63 34.03
CA VAL A 93 6.37 7.52 34.63
C VAL A 93 6.02 7.63 36.12
N SER A 94 6.47 6.65 36.90
CA SER A 94 6.51 6.78 38.36
C SER A 94 7.75 7.60 38.72
N GLY A 95 7.59 8.93 38.65
CA GLY A 95 8.59 9.87 39.16
C GLY A 95 8.37 10.10 40.65
N MET A 96 8.81 9.14 41.47
CA MET A 96 8.98 9.31 42.91
C MET A 96 10.45 9.63 43.18
N PHE A 97 10.77 10.91 43.39
CA PHE A 97 11.94 11.30 44.17
C PHE A 97 11.53 12.47 45.07
N ALA A 98 11.75 12.23 46.36
CA ALA A 98 11.59 13.17 47.47
C ALA A 98 12.64 14.28 47.44
#